data_AF-A0A235I5I8-F1
#
_entry.id   AF-A0A235I5I8-F1
#
_cell.length_a   1.000
_cell.length_b   1.000
_cell.length_c   1.000
_cell.angle_alpha   90.00
_cell.angle_beta   90.00
_cell.angle_gamma   90.00
#
_symmetry.space_group_name_H-M   'P 1'
#
loop_
_entity.id
_entity.type
_entity.pdbx_description
1 polymer ?
#
loop_
_entity_poly.entity_id
_entity_poly.type
_entity_poly.pdbx_seq_one_letter_code
_entity_poly.pdbx_strand_id
1 'polypeptide(L)'
;MKIKTIHAHFLISIGSYSNERIGFSVELDETESIESTVEELRERAKKIVGKKAEDFYEDRGKLWRECAELEKKLNTLRKEWDATAEFLKAQGLNPAAPSMPQFRNLLTAVTVESEVITETEDEESDDYDEDDEDYG
;
A
#
# COMPACT_ATOMS: atom_id res chain seq x y z
N MET A 1 -22.42 -36.57 19.42
CA MET A 1 -21.85 -35.25 19.09
C MET A 1 -22.99 -34.33 18.67
N LYS A 2 -23.23 -33.21 19.34
CA LYS A 2 -24.22 -32.20 18.92
C LYS A 2 -23.44 -31.05 18.31
N ILE A 3 -23.42 -30.97 16.98
CA ILE A 3 -22.84 -29.83 16.27
C ILE A 3 -23.65 -28.60 16.69
N LYS A 4 -22.96 -27.58 17.22
CA LYS A 4 -23.54 -26.28 17.53
C LYS A 4 -23.15 -25.36 16.40
N THR A 5 -24.10 -24.62 15.84
CA THR A 5 -23.82 -23.65 14.77
C THR A 5 -24.15 -22.26 15.28
N ILE A 6 -23.23 -21.32 15.10
CA ILE A 6 -23.49 -19.90 15.34
C ILE A 6 -23.80 -19.23 14.02
N HIS A 7 -24.88 -18.44 14.02
CA HIS A 7 -25.21 -17.52 12.94
C HIS A 7 -25.04 -16.09 13.45
N ALA A 8 -24.10 -15.35 12.85
CA ALA A 8 -23.87 -13.95 13.15
C ALA A 8 -24.24 -13.10 11.93
N HIS A 9 -25.02 -12.03 12.15
CA HIS A 9 -25.39 -11.09 11.10
C HIS A 9 -24.84 -9.72 11.43
N PHE A 10 -24.11 -9.14 10.48
CA PHE A 10 -23.54 -7.80 10.59
C PHE A 10 -24.19 -6.89 9.56
N LEU A 11 -24.51 -5.67 9.99
CA LEU A 11 -24.96 -4.62 9.09
C LEU A 11 -23.73 -3.80 8.68
N ILE A 12 -23.38 -3.88 7.41
CA ILE A 12 -22.21 -3.23 6.82
C ILE A 12 -22.69 -2.06 5.97
N SER A 13 -22.17 -0.87 6.25
CA SER A 13 -22.41 0.29 5.40
C SER A 13 -21.60 0.16 4.12
N ILE A 14 -22.26 0.21 2.98
CA ILE A 14 -21.62 0.18 1.65
C ILE A 14 -21.44 1.59 1.07
N GLY A 15 -21.75 2.63 1.87
CA GLY A 15 -21.77 4.02 1.44
C GLY A 15 -23.14 4.46 0.91
N SER A 16 -23.26 5.75 0.58
CA SER A 16 -24.48 6.36 0.01
C SER A 16 -25.76 6.12 0.84
N TYR A 17 -25.65 6.10 2.17
CA TYR A 17 -26.75 5.78 3.10
C TYR A 17 -27.38 4.39 2.88
N SER A 18 -26.68 3.50 2.18
CA SER A 18 -27.09 2.12 1.96
C SER A 18 -26.31 1.19 2.88
N ASN A 19 -27.01 0.16 3.37
CA ASN A 19 -26.43 -0.87 4.22
C ASN A 19 -26.74 -2.24 3.63
N GLU A 20 -25.77 -3.12 3.67
CA GLU A 20 -25.90 -4.52 3.33
C GLU A 20 -25.84 -5.35 4.61
N ARG A 21 -26.71 -6.37 4.71
CA ARG A 21 -26.64 -7.33 5.81
C ARG A 21 -25.85 -8.55 5.34
N ILE A 22 -24.70 -8.78 5.96
CA ILE A 22 -23.86 -9.95 5.69
C ILE A 22 -23.97 -10.93 6.85
N GLY A 23 -24.30 -12.18 6.54
CA GLY A 23 -24.42 -13.27 7.50
C GLY A 23 -23.22 -14.22 7.41
N PHE A 24 -22.69 -14.60 8.56
CA PHE A 24 -21.68 -15.65 8.70
C PHE A 24 -22.27 -16.80 9.50
N SER A 25 -21.96 -18.02 9.08
CA SER A 25 -22.28 -19.23 9.82
C SER A 25 -20.99 -19.98 10.10
N VAL A 26 -20.82 -20.42 11.34
CA VAL A 26 -19.67 -21.23 11.72
C VAL A 26 -20.12 -22.35 12.64
N GLU A 27 -19.60 -23.54 12.40
CA GLU A 27 -19.77 -24.69 13.27
C GLU A 27 -18.80 -24.55 14.45
N LEU A 28 -19.28 -24.88 15.64
CA LEU A 28 -18.57 -24.69 16.89
C LEU A 28 -18.15 -26.05 17.42
N ASP A 29 -16.85 -26.19 17.64
CA ASP A 29 -16.28 -27.37 18.27
C ASP A 29 -16.55 -27.38 19.78
N GLU A 30 -16.48 -28.56 20.41
CA GLU A 30 -16.83 -28.73 21.82
C GLU A 30 -15.90 -27.94 22.78
N THR A 31 -14.72 -27.52 22.31
CA THR A 31 -13.71 -26.78 23.06
C THR A 31 -13.76 -25.26 22.86
N GLU A 32 -14.50 -24.78 21.87
CA GLU A 32 -14.55 -23.35 21.55
C GLU A 32 -15.57 -22.58 22.42
N SER A 33 -15.19 -21.37 22.84
CA SER A 33 -16.09 -20.44 23.51
C SER A 33 -16.87 -19.63 22.48
N ILE A 34 -18.19 -19.55 22.67
CA ILE A 34 -19.12 -18.77 21.84
C ILE A 34 -18.65 -17.31 21.74
N GLU A 35 -18.19 -16.73 22.83
CA GLU A 35 -17.73 -15.35 22.91
C GLU A 35 -16.50 -15.12 22.02
N SER A 36 -15.55 -16.05 22.03
CA SER A 36 -14.35 -15.99 21.18
C SER A 36 -14.72 -16.06 19.70
N THR A 37 -15.58 -17.02 19.34
CA THR A 37 -16.04 -17.21 17.96
C THR A 37 -16.79 -15.99 17.43
N VAL A 38 -17.62 -15.35 18.26
CA VAL A 38 -18.32 -14.10 17.88
C VAL A 38 -17.36 -12.94 17.66
N GLU A 39 -16.30 -12.81 18.47
CA GLU A 39 -15.30 -11.77 18.28
C GLU A 39 -14.49 -12.00 16.99
N GLU A 40 -14.15 -13.25 16.65
CA GLU A 40 -13.52 -13.56 15.36
C GLU A 40 -14.41 -13.19 14.17
N LEU A 41 -15.69 -13.54 14.21
CA LEU A 41 -16.65 -13.18 13.16
C LEU A 41 -16.77 -11.66 13.02
N ARG A 42 -16.72 -10.93 14.15
CA ARG A 42 -16.69 -9.47 14.15
C ARG A 42 -15.42 -8.91 13.52
N GLU A 43 -14.25 -9.46 13.84
CA GLU A 43 -12.98 -9.03 13.25
C GLU A 43 -12.93 -9.31 11.74
N ARG A 44 -13.48 -10.45 11.28
CA ARG A 44 -13.66 -10.72 9.85
C ARG A 44 -14.55 -9.67 9.18
N ALA A 45 -15.69 -9.33 9.80
CA ALA A 45 -16.57 -8.28 9.28
C ALA A 45 -15.87 -6.91 9.22
N LYS A 46 -15.10 -6.53 10.25
CA LYS A 46 -14.31 -5.27 10.25
C LYS A 46 -13.28 -5.25 9.11
N LYS A 47 -12.59 -6.37 8.86
CA LYS A 47 -11.62 -6.48 7.75
C LYS A 47 -12.26 -6.27 6.38
N ILE A 48 -13.48 -6.77 6.18
CA ILE A 48 -14.24 -6.58 4.93
C ILE A 48 -14.61 -5.12 4.72
N VAL A 49 -15.05 -4.42 5.78
CA VAL A 49 -15.41 -3.00 5.72
C VAL A 49 -14.19 -2.12 5.44
N GLY A 50 -13.02 -2.51 5.95
CA GLY A 50 -11.78 -1.78 5.76
C GLY A 50 -11.63 -0.58 6.71
N LYS A 51 -10.79 0.37 6.31
CA LYS A 51 -10.48 1.58 7.09
C LYS A 51 -11.70 2.50 7.23
N LYS A 52 -11.72 3.32 8.29
CA LYS A 52 -12.77 4.32 8.45
C LYS A 52 -12.60 5.45 7.44
N ALA A 53 -13.70 6.10 7.09
CA ALA A 53 -13.68 7.29 6.24
C ALA A 53 -12.77 8.40 6.81
N GLU A 54 -12.74 8.56 8.13
CA GLU A 54 -11.88 9.50 8.84
C GLU A 54 -10.40 9.25 8.52
N ASP A 55 -9.95 7.99 8.58
CA ASP A 55 -8.57 7.59 8.27
C ASP A 55 -8.21 7.97 6.82
N PHE A 56 -9.13 7.77 5.87
CA PHE A 56 -8.92 8.18 4.47
C PHE A 56 -8.80 9.70 4.31
N TYR A 57 -9.58 10.48 5.07
CA TYR A 57 -9.48 11.94 5.04
C TYR A 57 -8.16 12.44 5.63
N GLU A 58 -7.69 11.81 6.70
CA GLU A 58 -6.39 12.10 7.28
C GLU A 58 -5.25 11.79 6.32
N ASP A 59 -5.25 10.59 5.73
CA ASP A 59 -4.25 10.15 4.76
C ASP A 59 -4.22 11.09 3.54
N ARG A 60 -5.40 11.45 3.00
CA ARG A 60 -5.54 12.46 1.94
C ARG A 60 -4.91 13.80 2.36
N GLY A 61 -5.16 14.25 3.58
CA GLY A 61 -4.62 15.51 4.09
C GLY A 61 -3.11 15.50 4.28
N LYS A 62 -2.51 14.35 4.62
CA LYS A 62 -1.05 14.17 4.69
C LYS A 62 -0.43 14.22 3.29
N LEU A 63 -0.97 13.41 2.36
CA LEU A 63 -0.49 13.35 0.98
C LEU A 63 -0.58 14.71 0.27
N TRP A 64 -1.67 15.45 0.50
CA TRP A 64 -1.82 16.79 -0.06
C TRP A 64 -0.75 17.77 0.43
N ARG A 65 -0.43 17.74 1.73
CA ARG A 65 0.64 18.56 2.31
C ARG A 65 2.01 18.20 1.75
N GLU A 66 2.30 16.91 1.62
CA GLU A 66 3.54 16.41 1.05
C GLU A 66 3.71 16.86 -0.41
N CYS A 67 2.65 16.73 -1.22
CA CYS A 67 2.65 17.22 -2.61
C CYS A 67 2.93 18.73 -2.65
N ALA A 68 2.28 19.52 -1.80
CA ALA A 68 2.50 20.96 -1.75
C ALA A 68 3.93 21.33 -1.35
N GLU A 69 4.54 20.58 -0.41
CA GLU A 69 5.94 20.78 -0.04
C GLU A 69 6.91 20.41 -1.17
N LEU A 70 6.65 19.30 -1.87
CA LEU A 70 7.45 18.87 -3.02
C LEU A 70 7.37 19.88 -4.16
N GLU A 71 6.17 20.37 -4.49
CA GLU A 71 5.99 21.42 -5.50
C GLU A 71 6.74 22.69 -5.14
N LYS A 72 6.71 23.09 -3.86
CA LYS A 72 7.47 24.25 -3.38
C LYS A 72 8.97 24.04 -3.55
N LYS A 73 9.50 22.88 -3.14
CA LYS A 73 10.92 22.53 -3.29
C LYS A 73 11.34 22.54 -4.76
N LEU A 74 10.55 21.93 -5.63
CA LEU A 74 10.82 21.86 -7.07
C LEU A 74 10.85 23.26 -7.70
N ASN A 75 9.91 24.12 -7.32
CA ASN A 75 9.90 25.51 -7.78
C ASN A 75 11.11 26.31 -7.29
N THR A 76 11.56 26.12 -6.04
CA THR A 76 12.77 26.76 -5.53
C THR A 76 14.01 26.29 -6.30
N LEU A 77 14.21 24.98 -6.43
CA LEU A 77 15.34 24.40 -7.15
C LEU A 77 15.39 24.85 -8.61
N ARG A 78 14.22 24.96 -9.26
CA ARG A 78 14.14 25.50 -10.62
C ARG A 78 14.64 26.93 -10.71
N LYS A 79 14.23 27.80 -9.79
CA LYS A 79 14.69 29.19 -9.75
C LYS A 79 16.19 29.31 -9.51
N GLU A 80 16.72 28.51 -8.58
CA GLU A 80 18.16 28.46 -8.28
C GLU A 80 18.96 27.96 -9.49
N TRP A 81 18.44 26.94 -10.20
CA TRP A 81 19.03 26.45 -11.44
C TRP A 81 19.06 27.54 -12.51
N ASP A 82 17.92 28.18 -12.77
CA ASP A 82 17.81 29.21 -13.81
C ASP A 82 18.74 30.40 -13.49
N ALA A 83 18.81 30.83 -12.23
CA ALA A 83 19.73 31.87 -11.78
C ALA A 83 21.21 31.47 -11.98
N THR A 84 21.55 30.20 -11.71
CA THR A 84 22.92 29.69 -11.92
C THR A 84 23.26 29.61 -13.40
N ALA A 85 22.33 29.16 -14.24
CA ALA A 85 22.52 29.09 -15.70
C ALA A 85 22.70 30.50 -16.29
N GLU A 86 21.93 31.48 -15.84
CA GLU A 86 22.11 32.89 -16.23
C GLU A 86 23.46 33.45 -15.78
N PHE A 87 23.87 33.17 -14.55
CA PHE A 87 25.18 33.57 -14.04
C PHE A 87 26.33 33.00 -14.89
N LEU A 88 26.29 31.70 -15.21
CA LEU A 88 27.31 31.04 -16.02
C LEU A 88 27.38 31.60 -17.46
N LYS A 89 26.24 31.96 -18.03
CA LYS A 89 26.17 32.64 -19.33
C LYS A 89 26.77 34.04 -19.27
N ALA A 90 26.39 34.82 -18.26
CA ALA A 90 26.83 36.20 -18.09
C ALA A 90 28.34 36.30 -17.86
N GLN A 91 28.93 35.33 -17.15
CA GLN A 91 30.38 35.26 -16.94
C GLN A 91 31.16 34.67 -18.12
N GLY A 92 30.48 34.17 -19.16
CA GLY A 92 31.12 33.53 -20.31
C GLY A 92 31.78 32.18 -20.00
N LEU A 93 31.58 31.64 -18.78
CA LEU A 93 32.13 30.35 -18.34
C LEU A 93 31.45 29.18 -19.06
N ASN A 94 30.13 29.28 -19.31
CA ASN A 94 29.38 28.33 -20.11
C ASN A 94 28.19 28.99 -20.82
N PRO A 95 28.37 29.50 -22.04
CA PRO A 95 27.32 30.16 -22.82
C PRO A 95 26.15 29.24 -23.20
N ALA A 96 26.37 27.92 -23.21
CA ALA A 96 25.39 26.92 -23.59
C ALA A 96 24.64 26.32 -22.40
N ALA A 97 24.78 26.87 -21.19
CA ALA A 97 24.08 26.38 -20.01
C ALA A 97 22.55 26.33 -20.25
N PRO A 98 21.88 25.17 -20.13
CA PRO A 98 20.45 25.08 -20.39
C PRO A 98 19.66 25.81 -19.30
N SER A 99 18.69 26.64 -19.69
CA SER A 99 17.63 27.09 -18.78
C SER A 99 16.70 25.91 -18.54
N MET A 100 16.44 25.57 -17.28
CA MET A 100 15.79 24.35 -16.83
C MET A 100 16.60 23.05 -17.05
N PRO A 101 16.71 22.17 -16.04
CA PRO A 101 17.35 20.86 -16.21
C PRO A 101 16.52 19.97 -17.15
N GLN A 102 17.17 19.38 -18.15
CA GLN A 102 16.54 18.38 -19.01
C GLN A 102 16.55 17.02 -18.31
N PHE A 103 15.40 16.58 -17.80
CA PHE A 103 15.22 15.29 -17.14
C PHE A 103 15.15 14.10 -18.10
N ARG A 104 15.98 14.10 -19.16
CA ARG A 104 15.99 13.05 -20.18
C ARG A 104 16.24 11.66 -19.61
N ASN A 105 16.96 11.57 -18.49
CA ASN A 105 17.29 10.29 -17.83
C ASN A 105 16.24 9.83 -16.81
N LEU A 106 15.29 10.68 -16.39
CA LEU A 106 14.23 10.27 -15.45
C LEU A 106 13.05 9.61 -16.17
N LEU A 107 12.80 9.97 -17.43
CA LEU A 107 11.72 9.38 -18.23
C LEU A 107 12.06 7.98 -18.76
N THR A 108 13.34 7.69 -19.01
CA THR A 108 13.79 6.37 -19.46
C THR A 108 13.77 5.32 -18.34
N ALA A 109 13.85 5.76 -17.07
CA ALA A 109 13.79 4.89 -15.90
C ALA A 109 12.38 4.39 -15.57
N VAL A 110 11.32 4.98 -16.16
CA VAL A 110 9.92 4.57 -15.92
C VAL A 110 9.45 3.50 -16.93
N THR A 111 10.20 3.24 -18.00
CA THR A 111 9.76 2.35 -19.09
C THR A 111 10.15 0.88 -18.96
N VAL A 112 10.87 0.46 -17.92
CA VAL A 112 11.21 -0.95 -17.64
C VAL A 112 11.32 -1.06 -16.12
N GLU A 113 10.33 -1.58 -15.40
CA GLU A 113 10.16 -3.01 -15.13
C GLU A 113 8.66 -3.37 -15.06
N SER A 114 8.06 -3.75 -16.18
CA SER A 114 6.95 -4.70 -16.13
C SER A 114 7.59 -6.08 -16.05
N GLU A 115 7.94 -6.51 -14.85
CA GLU A 115 8.38 -7.89 -14.62
C GLU A 115 7.16 -8.79 -14.86
N VAL A 116 7.22 -9.51 -15.99
CA VAL A 116 6.23 -10.49 -16.40
C VAL A 116 6.31 -11.63 -15.39
N ILE A 117 5.25 -11.81 -14.59
CA ILE A 117 5.05 -13.02 -13.79
C ILE A 117 4.72 -14.13 -14.79
N THR A 118 5.72 -14.89 -15.22
CA THR A 118 5.50 -16.21 -15.83
C THR A 118 5.22 -17.19 -14.70
N GLU A 119 3.96 -17.62 -14.61
CA GLU A 119 3.59 -18.88 -13.98
C GLU A 119 4.40 -20.00 -14.65
N THR A 120 5.21 -20.70 -13.86
CA THR A 120 5.72 -22.01 -14.24
C THR A 120 5.35 -22.94 -13.09
N GLU A 121 4.36 -23.77 -13.36
CA GLU A 121 3.99 -24.94 -12.56
C GLU A 121 5.18 -25.90 -12.49
N ASP A 122 5.43 -26.37 -11.26
CA ASP A 122 5.86 -27.70 -10.83
C ASP A 122 6.88 -28.48 -11.69
N GLU A 123 8.01 -28.83 -11.07
CA GLU A 123 8.35 -30.25 -10.90
C GLU A 123 9.28 -30.45 -9.71
N GLU A 124 8.92 -31.46 -8.92
CA GLU A 124 9.49 -31.94 -7.67
C GLU A 124 10.99 -32.28 -7.77
N SER A 125 11.71 -32.09 -6.65
CA SER A 125 12.70 -33.08 -6.21
C SER A 125 13.00 -32.86 -4.73
N ASP A 126 12.46 -33.77 -3.92
CA ASP A 126 12.92 -34.06 -2.57
C ASP A 126 14.46 -34.22 -2.53
N ASP A 127 15.12 -33.70 -1.50
CA ASP A 127 15.90 -34.57 -0.63
C ASP A 127 16.12 -33.95 0.75
N TYR A 128 16.09 -34.85 1.73
CA TYR A 128 15.91 -34.67 3.15
C TYR A 128 17.20 -34.36 3.93
N ASP A 129 17.00 -33.82 5.14
CA ASP A 129 17.81 -33.95 6.37
C ASP A 129 19.23 -33.32 6.35
N GLU A 130 19.80 -32.75 7.41
CA GLU A 130 19.67 -32.99 8.85
C GLU A 130 20.38 -31.85 9.61
N ASP A 131 20.16 -31.83 10.92
CA ASP A 131 20.97 -31.21 11.98
C ASP A 131 20.78 -29.73 12.34
N ASP A 132 19.87 -29.54 13.31
CA ASP A 132 20.18 -29.12 14.69
C ASP A 132 21.43 -28.23 14.88
N GLU A 133 21.23 -27.04 15.44
CA GLU A 133 21.69 -26.76 16.81
C GLU A 133 21.15 -25.42 17.32
N ASP A 134 20.38 -25.55 18.41
CA ASP A 134 20.15 -24.59 19.49
C ASP A 134 21.43 -23.84 19.88
N TYR A 135 21.34 -22.58 20.32
CA TYR A 135 22.07 -22.06 21.49
C TYR A 135 21.84 -20.55 21.68
N GLY A 136 21.21 -20.21 22.81
CA GLY A 136 21.69 -19.13 23.69
C GLY A 136 20.83 -17.89 23.83
#